data_AF-A0A956P378-F1
#
_entry.id   AF-A0A956P378-F1
#
_cell.length_a   1.000
_cell.length_b   1.000
_cell.length_c   1.000
_cell.angle_alpha   90.00
_cell.angle_beta   90.00
_cell.angle_gamma   90.00
#
_symmetry.space_group_name_H-M   'P 1'
#
loop_
_entity.id
_entity.type
_entity.pdbx_description
1 polymer ?
#
loop_
_entity_poly.entity_id
_entity_poly.type
_entity_poly.pdbx_seq_one_letter_code
_entity_poly.pdbx_strand_id
1 'polypeptide(L)'
;MVTLQGVSSIITIITLLIAYCISVAVAGAFRAWTAYKMGDETGQALGFLTLSPLAHIDLFGLAFLFVFQFGWGRHIPINPLNIHGPSRTLRMCAAYLSDTFAHLAVATIGMFTLLVGFGTRVLELVIPMVRFGVMSHTYIAQEYTASSSLAVSLMFIIIAIVYLNVVLAALSFIISGFGLLTIFLLERYPEYWRYRNYLFLLVPMLLILFFSYPLRLFVLWIISTIGFMLAYFVNLV
;
A
#
# COMPACT_ATOMS: atom_id res chain seq x y z
N MET A 1 9.13 13.77 -32.06
CA MET A 1 8.87 14.95 -31.21
C MET A 1 8.23 14.47 -29.92
N VAL A 2 8.73 14.86 -28.76
CA VAL A 2 8.13 14.48 -27.47
C VAL A 2 6.90 15.37 -27.25
N THR A 3 5.71 14.78 -27.11
CA THR A 3 4.47 15.52 -26.83
C THR A 3 4.39 15.85 -25.34
N LEU A 4 3.67 16.92 -24.98
CA LEU A 4 3.41 17.28 -23.56
C LEU A 4 2.79 16.11 -22.78
N GLN A 5 1.90 15.36 -23.43
CA GLN A 5 1.30 14.15 -22.87
C GLN A 5 2.33 13.06 -22.61
N GLY A 6 3.31 12.88 -23.52
CA GLY A 6 4.42 11.95 -23.34
C GLY A 6 5.29 12.31 -22.14
N VAL A 7 5.66 13.60 -22.00
CA VAL A 7 6.44 14.07 -20.84
C VAL A 7 5.68 13.85 -19.53
N SER A 8 4.40 14.22 -19.48
CA SER A 8 3.56 14.03 -18.30
C SER A 8 3.46 12.56 -17.90
N SER A 9 3.30 11.65 -18.86
CA SER A 9 3.25 10.21 -18.61
C SER A 9 4.56 9.68 -18.03
N ILE A 10 5.70 10.13 -18.56
CA ILE A 10 7.03 9.75 -18.05
C ILE A 10 7.20 10.22 -16.61
N ILE A 11 6.85 11.47 -16.30
CA ILE A 11 6.90 12.01 -14.93
C ILE A 11 6.02 11.16 -14.00
N THR A 12 4.78 10.88 -14.39
CA THR A 12 3.87 10.02 -13.61
C THR A 12 4.47 8.65 -13.33
N ILE A 13 5.00 7.97 -14.34
CA ILE A 13 5.59 6.64 -14.19
C ILE A 13 6.81 6.67 -13.25
N ILE A 14 7.71 7.64 -13.41
CA ILE A 14 8.90 7.77 -12.55
C ILE A 14 8.48 8.04 -11.11
N THR A 15 7.52 8.96 -10.90
CA THR A 15 7.01 9.27 -9.57
C THR A 15 6.35 8.06 -8.92
N LEU A 16 5.51 7.32 -9.66
CA LEU A 16 4.88 6.10 -9.18
C LEU A 16 5.90 5.01 -8.86
N LEU A 17 6.97 4.88 -9.65
CA LEU A 17 8.04 3.93 -9.38
C LEU A 17 8.77 4.25 -8.07
N ILE A 18 9.11 5.53 -7.84
CA ILE A 18 9.73 5.97 -6.58
C ILE A 18 8.81 5.67 -5.40
N ALA A 19 7.54 6.07 -5.50
CA ALA A 19 6.56 5.82 -4.46
C ALA A 19 6.34 4.32 -4.19
N TYR A 20 6.27 3.51 -5.25
CA TYR A 20 6.15 2.06 -5.18
C TYR A 20 7.33 1.42 -4.44
N CYS A 21 8.57 1.73 -4.85
CA CYS A 21 9.79 1.19 -4.23
C CYS A 21 9.85 1.47 -2.73
N ILE A 22 9.51 2.69 -2.30
CA ILE A 22 9.44 3.05 -0.88
C ILE A 22 8.35 2.24 -0.17
N SER A 23 7.15 2.20 -0.76
CA SER A 23 5.97 1.59 -0.13
C SER A 23 6.14 0.09 0.09
N VAL A 24 6.63 -0.65 -0.92
CA VAL A 24 6.82 -2.11 -0.80
C VAL A 24 7.99 -2.46 0.10
N ALA A 25 9.07 -1.67 0.08
CA ALA A 25 10.24 -1.90 0.93
C ALA A 25 9.89 -1.72 2.41
N VAL A 26 9.23 -0.61 2.76
CA VAL A 26 8.89 -0.31 4.15
C VAL A 26 7.89 -1.32 4.70
N ALA A 27 6.79 -1.57 3.99
CA ALA A 27 5.77 -2.51 4.48
C ALA A 27 6.28 -3.95 4.53
N GLY A 28 7.08 -4.36 3.55
CA GLY A 28 7.62 -5.70 3.50
C GLY A 28 8.67 -5.98 4.56
N ALA A 29 9.60 -5.03 4.77
CA ALA A 29 10.57 -5.10 5.86
C ALA A 29 9.89 -5.11 7.22
N PHE A 30 8.84 -4.30 7.42
CA PHE A 30 8.09 -4.24 8.66
C PHE A 30 7.34 -5.56 8.94
N ARG A 31 6.80 -6.20 7.91
CA ARG A 31 6.19 -7.52 8.02
C ARG A 31 7.19 -8.59 8.41
N ALA A 32 8.34 -8.64 7.72
CA ALA A 32 9.42 -9.57 8.05
C ALA A 32 9.92 -9.36 9.49
N TRP A 33 10.09 -8.11 9.90
CA TRP A 33 10.50 -7.74 11.26
C TRP A 33 9.48 -8.17 12.30
N THR A 34 8.19 -7.94 12.04
CA THR A 34 7.12 -8.31 12.98
C THR A 34 7.02 -9.82 13.10
N ALA A 35 7.04 -10.57 11.98
CA ALA A 35 7.05 -12.03 11.99
C ALA A 35 8.23 -12.59 12.80
N TYR A 36 9.42 -12.04 12.60
CA TYR A 36 10.62 -12.38 13.38
C TYR A 36 10.41 -12.15 14.87
N LYS A 37 9.88 -10.98 15.27
CA LYS A 37 9.56 -10.68 16.67
C LYS A 37 8.46 -11.57 17.25
N MET A 38 7.58 -12.13 16.42
CA MET A 38 6.56 -13.09 16.83
C MET A 38 7.07 -14.55 16.88
N GLY A 39 8.33 -14.79 16.56
CA GLY A 39 9.00 -16.09 16.63
C GLY A 39 9.18 -16.80 15.29
N ASP A 40 8.86 -16.16 14.16
CA ASP A 40 9.04 -16.75 12.83
C ASP A 40 10.25 -16.16 12.08
N GLU A 41 11.33 -16.92 12.02
CA GLU A 41 12.58 -16.53 11.35
C GLU A 41 12.56 -16.72 9.83
N THR A 42 11.48 -17.29 9.25
CA THR A 42 11.41 -17.64 7.82
C THR A 42 11.69 -16.44 6.90
N GLY A 43 11.08 -15.29 7.18
CA GLY A 43 11.29 -14.08 6.39
C GLY A 43 12.73 -13.54 6.51
N GLN A 44 13.32 -13.63 7.71
CA GLN A 44 14.70 -13.21 7.94
C GLN A 44 15.69 -14.11 7.18
N ALA A 45 15.52 -15.43 7.30
CA ALA A 45 16.38 -16.41 6.63
C ALA A 45 16.36 -16.28 5.10
N LEU A 46 15.26 -15.78 4.54
CA LEU A 46 15.10 -15.50 3.10
C LEU A 46 15.56 -14.09 2.68
N GLY A 47 16.07 -13.28 3.61
CA GLY A 47 16.64 -11.95 3.31
C GLY A 47 15.62 -10.82 3.22
N PHE A 48 14.40 -10.98 3.74
CA PHE A 48 13.37 -9.92 3.72
C PHE A 48 13.53 -8.86 4.82
N LEU A 49 14.43 -9.07 5.79
CA LEU A 49 14.68 -8.11 6.87
C LEU A 49 15.63 -6.99 6.42
N THR A 50 15.23 -6.23 5.40
CA THR A 50 16.03 -5.17 4.77
C THR A 50 15.13 -4.07 4.21
N LEU A 51 15.58 -2.82 4.22
CA LEU A 51 14.86 -1.73 3.54
C LEU A 51 15.23 -1.60 2.05
N SER A 52 16.00 -2.55 1.50
CA SER A 52 16.29 -2.60 0.07
C SER A 52 15.01 -2.86 -0.73
N PRO A 53 14.61 -1.97 -1.66
CA PRO A 53 13.45 -2.20 -2.51
C PRO A 53 13.59 -3.47 -3.35
N LEU A 54 14.81 -3.82 -3.78
CA LEU A 54 15.07 -5.00 -4.62
C LEU A 54 14.63 -6.31 -3.97
N ALA A 55 14.64 -6.41 -2.64
CA ALA A 55 14.15 -7.58 -1.93
C ALA A 55 12.61 -7.70 -1.94
N HIS A 56 11.91 -6.58 -2.17
CA HIS A 56 10.47 -6.41 -1.98
C HIS A 56 9.69 -6.16 -3.27
N ILE A 57 10.37 -5.96 -4.40
CA ILE A 57 9.73 -5.78 -5.70
C ILE A 57 9.23 -7.14 -6.22
N ASP A 58 8.00 -7.14 -6.71
CA ASP A 58 7.42 -8.24 -7.49
C ASP A 58 7.42 -7.87 -8.97
N LEU A 59 7.85 -8.76 -9.87
CA LEU A 59 7.94 -8.45 -11.30
C LEU A 59 6.56 -8.22 -11.94
N PHE A 60 5.53 -8.98 -11.52
CA PHE A 60 4.17 -8.79 -12.01
C PHE A 60 3.54 -7.55 -11.41
N GLY A 61 3.72 -7.33 -10.11
CA GLY A 61 3.29 -6.10 -9.45
C GLY A 61 3.91 -4.86 -10.10
N LEU A 62 5.20 -4.91 -10.42
CA LEU A 62 5.90 -3.85 -11.15
C LEU A 62 5.37 -3.66 -12.58
N ALA A 63 5.08 -4.75 -13.32
CA ALA A 63 4.47 -4.65 -14.64
C ALA A 63 3.09 -4.00 -14.58
N PHE A 64 2.29 -4.34 -13.57
CA PHE A 64 0.98 -3.71 -13.34
C PHE A 64 1.12 -2.22 -13.05
N LEU A 65 2.19 -1.77 -12.38
CA LEU A 65 2.43 -0.36 -12.11
C LEU A 65 2.50 0.46 -13.42
N PHE A 66 3.15 -0.07 -14.45
CA PHE A 66 3.29 0.60 -15.73
C PHE A 66 1.99 0.65 -16.55
N VAL A 67 1.13 -0.36 -16.41
CA VAL A 67 -0.11 -0.48 -17.21
C VAL A 67 -1.30 0.16 -16.52
N PHE A 68 -1.41 -0.01 -15.20
CA PHE A 68 -2.58 0.34 -14.40
C PHE A 68 -2.32 1.41 -13.35
N GLN A 69 -1.10 1.98 -13.31
CA GLN A 69 -0.66 2.94 -12.27
C GLN A 69 -0.80 2.38 -10.84
N PHE A 70 -0.77 1.05 -10.73
CA PHE A 70 -0.98 0.30 -9.50
C PHE A 70 -0.13 -0.97 -9.53
N GLY A 71 0.54 -1.33 -8.43
CA GLY A 71 1.35 -2.54 -8.36
C GLY A 71 1.57 -2.99 -6.91
N TRP A 72 1.71 -4.31 -6.69
CA TRP A 72 1.97 -4.91 -5.37
C TRP A 72 3.44 -5.31 -5.19
N GLY A 73 3.85 -5.50 -3.93
CA GLY A 73 5.18 -6.00 -3.58
C GLY A 73 5.22 -7.54 -3.47
N ARG A 74 6.42 -8.08 -3.35
CA ARG A 74 6.66 -9.52 -3.18
C ARG A 74 6.01 -10.01 -1.89
N HIS A 75 5.43 -11.21 -1.93
CA HIS A 75 4.84 -11.83 -0.75
C HIS A 75 5.92 -12.23 0.27
N ILE A 76 5.84 -11.70 1.50
CA ILE A 76 6.72 -12.08 2.61
C ILE A 76 6.11 -13.31 3.32
N PRO A 77 6.77 -14.48 3.24
CA PRO A 77 6.23 -15.70 3.81
C PRO A 77 6.23 -15.64 5.34
N ILE A 78 5.15 -16.16 5.92
CA ILE A 78 5.04 -16.41 7.37
C ILE A 78 4.79 -17.90 7.56
N ASN A 79 5.60 -18.53 8.41
CA ASN A 79 5.38 -19.89 8.86
C ASN A 79 4.60 -19.89 10.19
N PRO A 80 3.29 -20.23 10.18
CA PRO A 80 2.47 -20.22 11.38
C PRO A 80 2.88 -21.29 12.41
N LEU A 81 3.63 -22.31 12.00
CA LEU A 81 4.13 -23.35 12.91
C LEU A 81 5.24 -22.85 13.83
N ASN A 82 5.98 -21.82 13.40
CA ASN A 82 7.03 -21.18 14.21
C ASN A 82 6.43 -20.26 15.29
N ILE A 83 5.18 -19.80 15.11
CA ILE A 83 4.52 -18.91 16.06
C ILE A 83 3.82 -19.78 17.12
N HIS A 84 4.42 -20.00 18.29
CA HIS A 84 3.87 -20.78 19.40
C HIS A 84 3.92 -20.07 20.76
N GLY A 85 3.12 -20.47 21.76
CA GLY A 85 3.16 -19.93 23.13
C GLY A 85 1.93 -19.08 23.53
N PRO A 86 1.99 -18.33 24.66
CA PRO A 86 0.87 -17.53 25.12
C PRO A 86 0.48 -16.49 24.07
N SER A 87 -0.82 -16.21 23.98
CA SER A 87 -1.40 -15.24 23.02
C SER A 87 -1.04 -15.52 21.55
N ARG A 88 -0.80 -16.79 21.19
CA ARG A 88 -0.45 -17.22 19.81
C ARG A 88 -1.33 -16.58 18.75
N THR A 89 -2.65 -16.59 18.95
CA THR A 89 -3.63 -15.97 18.04
C THR A 89 -3.31 -14.50 17.79
N LEU A 90 -3.07 -13.73 18.86
CA LEU A 90 -2.74 -12.30 18.75
C LEU A 90 -1.41 -12.10 18.01
N ARG A 91 -0.40 -12.94 18.26
CA ARG A 91 0.88 -12.87 17.55
C ARG A 91 0.73 -13.19 16.07
N MET A 92 -0.09 -14.17 15.71
CA MET A 92 -0.41 -14.46 14.31
C MET A 92 -1.14 -13.29 13.66
N CYS A 93 -2.13 -12.69 14.34
CA CYS A 93 -2.80 -11.49 13.85
C CYS A 93 -1.80 -10.34 13.61
N ALA A 94 -0.90 -10.09 14.57
CA ALA A 94 0.12 -9.05 14.47
C ALA A 94 1.07 -9.31 13.28
N ALA A 95 1.56 -10.53 13.13
CA ALA A 95 2.46 -10.89 12.02
C ALA A 95 1.76 -10.79 10.67
N TYR A 96 0.55 -11.35 10.53
CA TYR A 96 -0.18 -11.35 9.26
C TYR A 96 -0.69 -9.97 8.87
N LEU A 97 -1.15 -9.12 9.79
CA LEU A 97 -1.71 -7.80 9.43
C LEU A 97 -0.68 -6.66 9.49
N SER A 98 0.56 -6.94 9.85
CA SER A 98 1.63 -5.93 9.99
C SER A 98 1.87 -5.09 8.74
N ASP A 99 1.83 -5.68 7.55
CA ASP A 99 1.96 -4.97 6.27
C ASP A 99 0.84 -3.95 6.04
N THR A 100 -0.39 -4.33 6.38
CA THR A 100 -1.58 -3.46 6.33
C THR A 100 -1.37 -2.24 7.21
N PHE A 101 -0.93 -2.46 8.45
CA PHE A 101 -0.65 -1.36 9.39
C PHE A 101 0.53 -0.50 8.93
N ALA A 102 1.57 -1.09 8.35
CA ALA A 102 2.70 -0.32 7.81
C ALA A 102 2.26 0.61 6.68
N HIS A 103 1.45 0.10 5.74
CA HIS A 103 0.90 0.92 4.67
C HIS A 103 0.02 2.05 5.20
N LEU A 104 -0.89 1.76 6.15
CA LEU A 104 -1.71 2.80 6.78
C LEU A 104 -0.88 3.85 7.50
N ALA A 105 0.20 3.46 8.19
CA ALA A 105 1.10 4.39 8.85
C ALA A 105 1.81 5.30 7.85
N VAL A 106 2.37 4.74 6.77
CA VAL A 106 3.04 5.53 5.71
C VAL A 106 2.06 6.48 5.03
N ALA A 107 0.83 6.02 4.73
CA ALA A 107 -0.21 6.87 4.16
C ALA A 107 -0.59 8.01 5.11
N THR A 108 -0.73 7.73 6.40
CA THR A 108 -1.09 8.73 7.41
C THR A 108 0.00 9.79 7.57
N ILE A 109 1.27 9.38 7.61
CA ILE A 109 2.43 10.29 7.68
C ILE A 109 2.51 11.15 6.41
N GLY A 110 2.33 10.54 5.23
CA GLY A 110 2.31 11.27 3.97
C GLY A 110 1.17 12.29 3.91
N MET A 111 -0.04 11.91 4.35
CA MET A 111 -1.20 12.80 4.41
C MET A 111 -0.95 13.97 5.37
N PHE A 112 -0.46 13.70 6.57
CA PHE A 112 -0.09 14.74 7.53
C PHE A 112 0.93 15.72 6.94
N THR A 113 1.95 15.20 6.26
CA THR A 113 2.98 16.02 5.58
C THR A 113 2.36 16.91 4.49
N LEU A 114 1.41 16.39 3.71
CA LEU A 114 0.70 17.17 2.69
C LEU A 114 -0.12 18.31 3.28
N LEU A 115 -0.87 18.03 4.34
CA LEU A 115 -1.75 19.01 4.98
C LEU A 115 -0.95 20.16 5.62
N VAL A 116 0.11 19.83 6.35
CA VAL A 116 0.99 20.83 6.98
C VAL A 116 1.74 21.64 5.92
N GLY A 117 2.21 21.01 4.84
CA GLY A 117 3.02 21.67 3.82
C GLY A 117 2.22 22.48 2.78
N PHE A 118 1.02 22.04 2.42
CA PHE A 118 0.27 22.56 1.26
C PHE A 118 -1.19 22.93 1.56
N GLY A 119 -1.64 22.76 2.81
CA GLY A 119 -3.00 23.05 3.24
C GLY A 119 -4.04 22.05 2.75
N THR A 120 -5.31 22.32 3.05
CA THR A 120 -6.44 21.40 2.81
C THR A 120 -6.89 21.31 1.38
N ARG A 121 -6.60 22.32 0.56
CA ARG A 121 -6.86 22.33 -0.90
C ARG A 121 -6.27 21.12 -1.62
N VAL A 122 -5.18 20.54 -1.09
CA VAL A 122 -4.58 19.34 -1.68
C VAL A 122 -5.55 18.15 -1.69
N LEU A 123 -6.49 18.07 -0.75
CA LEU A 123 -7.50 17.00 -0.71
C LEU A 123 -8.43 17.06 -1.92
N GLU A 124 -8.78 18.26 -2.38
CA GLU A 124 -9.62 18.48 -3.56
C GLU A 124 -8.93 17.98 -4.83
N LEU A 125 -7.59 18.05 -4.89
CA LEU A 125 -6.80 17.54 -6.00
C LEU A 125 -6.74 16.01 -6.06
N VAL A 126 -6.72 15.36 -4.89
CA VAL A 126 -6.62 13.90 -4.81
C VAL A 126 -7.92 13.23 -5.24
N ILE A 127 -9.08 13.85 -4.98
CA ILE A 127 -10.41 13.29 -5.31
C ILE A 127 -10.53 12.86 -6.80
N PRO A 128 -10.30 13.73 -7.80
CA PRO A 128 -10.41 13.33 -9.20
C PRO A 128 -9.35 12.30 -9.58
N MET A 129 -8.12 12.43 -9.06
CA MET A 129 -7.04 11.48 -9.37
C MET A 129 -7.38 10.05 -8.96
N VAL A 130 -7.92 9.88 -7.75
CA VAL A 130 -8.30 8.56 -7.23
C VAL A 130 -9.59 8.05 -7.89
N ARG A 131 -10.57 8.93 -8.13
CA ARG A 131 -11.83 8.58 -8.79
C ARG A 131 -11.61 8.01 -10.19
N PHE A 132 -10.79 8.69 -10.98
CA PHE A 132 -10.50 8.26 -12.35
C PHE A 132 -9.32 7.28 -12.43
N GLY A 133 -8.51 7.18 -11.38
CA GLY A 133 -7.29 6.35 -11.36
C GLY A 133 -6.23 6.89 -12.33
N VAL A 134 -6.14 8.22 -12.45
CA VAL A 134 -5.20 8.90 -13.33
C VAL A 134 -4.44 9.92 -12.52
N MET A 135 -3.18 9.62 -12.23
CA MET A 135 -2.26 10.50 -11.52
C MET A 135 -1.59 11.46 -12.51
N SER A 136 -1.72 12.77 -12.28
CA SER A 136 -1.20 13.78 -13.19
C SER A 136 -0.46 14.90 -12.45
N HIS A 137 0.83 15.03 -12.73
CA HIS A 137 1.65 16.14 -12.27
C HIS A 137 1.18 17.50 -12.84
N THR A 138 0.78 17.51 -14.12
CA THR A 138 0.37 18.75 -14.80
C THR A 138 -0.91 19.32 -14.23
N TYR A 139 -1.83 18.47 -13.75
CA TYR A 139 -3.04 18.90 -13.06
C TYR A 139 -2.71 19.68 -11.79
N ILE A 140 -1.76 19.19 -10.99
CA ILE A 140 -1.30 19.90 -9.78
C ILE A 140 -0.65 21.23 -10.16
N ALA A 141 0.19 21.24 -11.20
CA ALA A 141 0.85 22.46 -11.66
C ALA A 141 -0.13 23.55 -12.12
N GLN A 142 -1.27 23.15 -12.70
CA GLN A 142 -2.33 24.07 -13.13
C GLN A 142 -3.11 24.65 -11.95
N GLU A 143 -3.32 23.87 -10.90
CA GLU A 143 -4.08 24.30 -9.71
C GLU A 143 -3.19 25.10 -8.72
N TYR A 144 -1.90 24.80 -8.65
CA TYR A 144 -0.92 25.44 -7.76
C TYR A 144 0.03 26.37 -8.53
N THR A 145 -0.51 27.33 -9.29
CA THR A 145 0.26 28.25 -10.17
C THR A 145 1.28 29.11 -9.44
N ALA A 146 1.06 29.44 -8.17
CA ALA A 146 1.97 30.22 -7.34
C ALA A 146 3.10 29.39 -6.72
N SER A 147 3.05 28.05 -6.81
CA SER A 147 4.05 27.16 -6.23
C SER A 147 5.22 26.95 -7.17
N SER A 148 6.42 26.75 -6.59
CA SER A 148 7.59 26.38 -7.39
C SER A 148 7.44 25.00 -8.01
N SER A 149 8.12 24.75 -9.13
CA SER A 149 8.14 23.43 -9.79
C SER A 149 8.64 22.32 -8.86
N LEU A 150 9.57 22.64 -7.96
CA LEU A 150 10.04 21.72 -6.92
C LEU A 150 8.92 21.38 -5.94
N ALA A 151 8.19 22.38 -5.44
CA ALA A 151 7.07 22.18 -4.52
C ALA A 151 5.97 21.32 -5.14
N VAL A 152 5.61 21.58 -6.41
CA VAL A 152 4.64 20.76 -7.16
C VAL A 152 5.11 19.32 -7.31
N SER A 153 6.39 19.11 -7.60
CA SER A 153 6.96 17.76 -7.76
C SER A 153 7.00 16.98 -6.44
N LEU A 154 7.36 17.63 -5.33
CA LEU A 154 7.30 17.04 -4.00
C LEU A 154 5.87 16.67 -3.61
N MET A 155 4.91 17.57 -3.85
CA MET A 155 3.50 17.32 -3.62
C MET A 155 3.03 16.08 -4.39
N PHE A 156 3.41 15.98 -5.67
CA PHE A 156 3.03 14.84 -6.51
C PHE A 156 3.62 13.51 -6.01
N ILE A 157 4.89 13.51 -5.57
CA ILE A 157 5.53 12.33 -4.98
C ILE A 157 4.79 11.89 -3.71
N ILE A 158 4.48 12.82 -2.81
CA ILE A 158 3.80 12.48 -1.55
C ILE A 158 2.37 12.01 -1.82
N ILE A 159 1.64 12.65 -2.76
CA ILE A 159 0.32 12.19 -3.20
C ILE A 159 0.39 10.76 -3.76
N ALA A 160 1.40 10.45 -4.57
CA ALA A 160 1.61 9.09 -5.08
C ALA A 160 1.91 8.07 -3.96
N ILE A 161 2.71 8.45 -2.96
CA ILE A 161 2.97 7.62 -1.77
C ILE A 161 1.67 7.36 -1.01
N VAL A 162 0.89 8.40 -0.71
CA VAL A 162 -0.38 8.27 0.02
C VAL A 162 -1.34 7.37 -0.76
N TYR A 163 -1.53 7.65 -2.05
CA TYR A 163 -2.40 6.86 -2.92
C TYR A 163 -2.02 5.38 -2.93
N LEU A 164 -0.77 5.06 -3.27
CA LEU A 164 -0.31 3.67 -3.34
C LEU A 164 -0.43 2.97 -1.99
N ASN A 165 -0.09 3.62 -0.88
CA ASN A 165 -0.19 2.99 0.44
C ASN A 165 -1.64 2.76 0.88
N VAL A 166 -2.59 3.63 0.56
CA VAL A 166 -4.01 3.35 0.88
C VAL A 166 -4.52 2.18 0.05
N VAL A 167 -4.19 2.12 -1.25
CA VAL A 167 -4.57 0.98 -2.10
C VAL A 167 -3.92 -0.32 -1.60
N LEU A 168 -2.62 -0.29 -1.32
CA LEU A 168 -1.89 -1.45 -0.82
C LEU A 168 -2.35 -1.89 0.56
N ALA A 169 -2.72 -0.96 1.46
CA ALA A 169 -3.30 -1.31 2.75
C ALA A 169 -4.59 -2.12 2.57
N ALA A 170 -5.50 -1.66 1.70
CA ALA A 170 -6.75 -2.36 1.47
C ALA A 170 -6.54 -3.75 0.85
N LEU A 171 -5.59 -3.88 -0.09
CA LEU A 171 -5.24 -5.16 -0.70
C LEU A 171 -4.56 -6.11 0.28
N SER A 172 -3.58 -5.61 1.04
CA SER A 172 -2.89 -6.37 2.09
C SER A 172 -3.87 -6.82 3.16
N PHE A 173 -4.87 -6.00 3.53
CA PHE A 173 -5.90 -6.39 4.48
C PHE A 173 -6.70 -7.59 3.96
N ILE A 174 -7.10 -7.57 2.68
CA ILE A 174 -7.85 -8.67 2.05
C ILE A 174 -6.98 -9.94 1.99
N ILE A 175 -5.77 -9.83 1.42
CA ILE A 175 -4.88 -10.98 1.20
C ILE A 175 -4.42 -11.56 2.54
N SER A 176 -3.88 -10.73 3.42
CA SER A 176 -3.34 -11.17 4.70
C SER A 176 -4.42 -11.57 5.69
N GLY A 177 -5.56 -10.88 5.71
CA GLY A 177 -6.72 -11.25 6.52
C GLY A 177 -7.31 -12.60 6.10
N PHE A 178 -7.47 -12.83 4.79
CA PHE A 178 -7.91 -14.12 4.28
C PHE A 178 -6.87 -15.22 4.52
N GLY A 179 -5.58 -14.90 4.37
CA GLY A 179 -4.48 -15.81 4.68
C GLY A 179 -4.49 -16.27 6.14
N LEU A 180 -4.68 -15.34 7.06
CA LEU A 180 -4.81 -15.62 8.49
C LEU A 180 -6.06 -16.48 8.79
N LEU A 181 -7.21 -16.15 8.21
CA LEU A 181 -8.44 -16.93 8.35
C LEU A 181 -8.24 -18.36 7.83
N THR A 182 -7.56 -18.51 6.70
CA THR A 182 -7.24 -19.81 6.11
C THR A 182 -6.40 -20.64 7.08
N ILE A 183 -5.39 -20.06 7.73
CA ILE A 183 -4.61 -20.78 8.75
C ILE A 183 -5.49 -21.25 9.91
N PHE A 184 -6.36 -20.38 10.46
CA PHE A 184 -7.26 -20.79 11.54
C PHE A 184 -8.24 -21.89 11.13
N LEU A 185 -8.76 -21.84 9.90
CA LEU A 185 -9.63 -22.88 9.37
C LEU A 185 -8.88 -24.20 9.21
N LEU A 186 -7.66 -24.16 8.68
CA LEU A 186 -6.84 -25.35 8.45
C LEU A 186 -6.30 -25.96 9.76
N GLU A 187 -6.12 -25.16 10.81
CA GLU A 187 -5.83 -25.67 12.15
C GLU A 187 -7.01 -26.43 12.75
N ARG A 188 -8.24 -26.03 12.39
CA ARG A 188 -9.47 -26.73 12.79
C ARG A 188 -9.75 -27.98 11.94
N TYR A 189 -9.32 -27.97 10.69
CA TYR A 189 -9.55 -29.05 9.71
C TYR A 189 -8.24 -29.43 8.96
N PRO A 190 -7.31 -30.16 9.63
CA PRO A 190 -5.97 -30.44 9.11
C PRO A 190 -5.95 -31.22 7.79
N GLU A 191 -7.00 -31.99 7.49
CA GLU A 191 -7.16 -32.74 6.24
C GLU A 191 -7.10 -31.85 4.98
N TYR A 192 -7.43 -30.56 5.11
CA TYR A 192 -7.39 -29.61 4.00
C TYR A 192 -6.04 -28.90 3.83
N TRP A 193 -5.01 -29.23 4.62
CA TRP A 193 -3.71 -28.53 4.56
C TRP A 193 -3.06 -28.60 3.17
N ARG A 194 -3.31 -29.70 2.43
CA ARG A 194 -2.87 -29.86 1.03
C ARG A 194 -3.44 -28.79 0.09
N TYR A 195 -4.59 -28.20 0.43
CA TYR A 195 -5.25 -27.18 -0.37
C TYR A 195 -4.89 -25.74 0.00
N ARG A 196 -4.00 -25.54 0.99
CA ARG A 196 -3.61 -24.21 1.49
C ARG A 196 -3.31 -23.21 0.37
N ASN A 197 -2.46 -23.59 -0.58
CA ASN A 197 -2.04 -22.69 -1.65
C ASN A 197 -3.21 -22.27 -2.57
N TYR A 198 -4.16 -23.16 -2.83
CA TYR A 198 -5.34 -22.85 -3.65
C TYR A 198 -6.29 -21.91 -2.93
N LEU A 199 -6.55 -22.15 -1.64
CA LEU A 199 -7.38 -21.28 -0.81
C LEU A 199 -6.76 -19.88 -0.72
N PHE A 200 -5.45 -19.81 -0.49
CA PHE A 200 -4.71 -18.56 -0.32
C PHE A 200 -4.70 -17.65 -1.56
N LEU A 201 -4.74 -18.22 -2.77
CA LEU A 201 -4.63 -17.46 -4.03
C LEU A 201 -5.97 -17.12 -4.67
N LEU A 202 -6.90 -18.08 -4.73
CA LEU A 202 -8.11 -17.95 -5.55
C LEU A 202 -9.05 -16.86 -5.01
N VAL A 203 -9.27 -16.84 -3.69
CA VAL A 203 -10.29 -15.98 -3.09
C VAL A 203 -9.88 -14.50 -3.09
N PRO A 204 -8.64 -14.12 -2.72
CA PRO A 204 -8.20 -12.74 -2.83
C PRO A 204 -8.20 -12.24 -4.28
N MET A 205 -7.83 -13.08 -5.26
CA MET A 205 -7.86 -12.69 -6.68
C MET A 205 -9.29 -12.39 -7.17
N LEU A 206 -10.28 -13.20 -6.77
CA LEU A 206 -11.67 -12.94 -7.12
C LEU A 206 -12.19 -11.65 -6.46
N LEU A 207 -11.85 -11.43 -5.18
CA LEU A 207 -12.21 -10.18 -4.49
C LEU A 207 -11.61 -8.96 -5.18
N ILE A 208 -10.36 -9.01 -5.62
CA ILE A 208 -9.72 -7.90 -6.35
C ILE A 208 -10.39 -7.66 -7.71
N LEU A 209 -10.73 -8.72 -8.44
CA LEU A 209 -11.36 -8.64 -9.76
C LEU A 209 -12.75 -7.99 -9.67
N PHE A 210 -13.60 -8.46 -8.74
CA PHE A 210 -14.98 -7.99 -8.61
C PHE A 210 -15.10 -6.63 -7.90
N PHE A 211 -14.15 -6.28 -7.04
CA PHE A 211 -14.22 -5.07 -6.22
C PHE A 211 -13.30 -3.94 -6.67
N SER A 212 -12.70 -3.98 -7.86
CA SER A 212 -11.79 -2.92 -8.33
C SER A 212 -12.39 -1.49 -8.29
N TYR A 213 -13.64 -1.31 -8.71
CA TYR A 213 -14.33 -0.01 -8.64
C TYR A 213 -14.78 0.35 -7.20
N PRO A 214 -15.48 -0.53 -6.45
CA PRO A 214 -15.76 -0.31 -5.03
C PRO A 214 -14.52 0.01 -4.19
N LEU A 215 -13.38 -0.64 -4.48
CA LEU A 215 -12.10 -0.40 -3.81
C LEU A 215 -11.63 1.03 -4.02
N ARG A 216 -11.76 1.61 -5.23
CA ARG A 216 -11.42 3.02 -5.47
C ARG A 216 -12.29 3.98 -4.67
N LEU A 217 -13.59 3.70 -4.56
CA LEU A 217 -14.51 4.50 -3.75
C LEU A 217 -14.17 4.40 -2.26
N PHE A 218 -13.78 3.21 -1.80
CA PHE A 218 -13.33 2.99 -0.42
C PHE A 218 -12.02 3.73 -0.13
N VAL A 219 -11.06 3.68 -1.05
CA VAL A 219 -9.80 4.45 -0.96
C VAL A 219 -10.08 5.94 -0.87
N LEU A 220 -10.97 6.48 -1.72
CA LEU A 220 -11.42 7.87 -1.66
C LEU A 220 -11.96 8.22 -0.28
N TRP A 221 -12.87 7.40 0.23
CA TRP A 221 -13.49 7.62 1.53
C TRP A 221 -12.44 7.67 2.65
N ILE A 222 -11.47 6.75 2.68
CA ILE A 222 -10.37 6.76 3.66
C ILE A 222 -9.55 8.06 3.55
N ILE A 223 -9.11 8.41 2.34
CA ILE A 223 -8.28 9.59 2.10
C ILE A 223 -9.00 10.85 2.55
N SER A 224 -10.27 11.01 2.18
CA SER A 224 -11.08 12.18 2.56
C SER A 224 -11.32 12.22 4.06
N THR A 225 -11.78 11.14 4.69
CA THR A 225 -12.09 11.12 6.13
C THR A 225 -10.86 11.37 6.99
N ILE A 226 -9.76 10.64 6.75
CA ILE A 226 -8.51 10.85 7.51
C ILE A 226 -7.95 12.23 7.24
N GLY A 227 -7.98 12.70 5.98
CA GLY A 227 -7.54 14.03 5.60
C GLY A 227 -8.27 15.13 6.37
N PHE A 228 -9.60 15.09 6.42
CA PHE A 228 -10.39 16.09 7.16
C PHE A 228 -10.19 16.00 8.68
N MET A 229 -10.09 14.78 9.24
CA MET A 229 -9.81 14.63 10.68
C MET A 229 -8.45 15.23 11.07
N LEU A 230 -7.41 14.98 10.28
CA LEU A 230 -6.09 15.56 10.50
C LEU A 230 -6.09 17.07 10.30
N ALA A 231 -6.83 17.58 9.31
CA ALA A 231 -6.93 19.01 9.07
C ALA A 231 -7.57 19.76 10.26
N TYR A 232 -8.66 19.20 10.81
CA TYR A 232 -9.29 19.71 12.04
C TYR A 232 -8.31 19.71 13.22
N PHE A 233 -7.57 18.62 13.40
CA PHE A 233 -6.59 18.49 14.49
C PHE A 233 -5.47 19.54 14.43
N VAL A 234 -5.08 19.97 13.22
CA VAL A 234 -4.01 20.97 13.00
C VAL A 234 -4.58 22.40 12.86
N ASN A 235 -5.87 22.63 13.13
CA ASN A 235 -6.56 23.91 12.99
C ASN A 235 -6.50 24.51 11.57
N LEU A 236 -6.56 23.65 10.55
CA LEU A 236 -6.59 24.05 9.14
C LEU A 236 -8.02 24.19 8.58
N VAL A 237 -9.03 23.73 9.31
CA VAL A 237 -10.48 23.82 9.02
C VAL A 237 -11.23 24.04 10.33
#